data_AF-A0A5B0P749-F1
#
_entry.id   AF-A0A5B0P749-F1
#
_cell.length_a   1.000
_cell.length_b   1.000
_cell.length_c   1.000
_cell.angle_alpha   90.00
_cell.angle_beta   90.00
_cell.angle_gamma   90.00
#
_symmetry.space_group_name_H-M   'P 1'
#
loop_
_entity.id
_entity.type
_entity.pdbx_description
1 polymer ?
#
loop_
_entity_poly.entity_id
_entity_poly.type
_entity_poly.pdbx_seq_one_letter_code
_entity_poly.pdbx_strand_id
1 'polypeptide(L)'
;MPTSLLSMAPKVQESQEAEACPFKSRSYVYDYTKVTELPIAPTDENPSRDGFTKQRCYPGSDPEAEEYCVYANPSFGGDRGMILYIRPSYLLQKLDLFTEFKPDSALITDKERTEFPFKLVHMPSKGGLGAVADRKINVGQLVIVDYSLVYLSADITEIDLSEWAPRLKYMVDLLPLKGRELFAKQHGVGEIDTAWIVSAFQRNVFAAPQDNDSQDLNHDCRPNVGYRFNNVTIQVEMHALREIAPGEELSISYITLVQSREKRRKSLHGTYGFHCGCSQCSLSDAESDASDQRVEKIRELWDVISDWDSSPPSTPAMADEILELFKAVSCHSFFLSDIPSTLSLTTYIYIYI
;
A
#
# COMPACT_ATOMS: atom_id res chain seq x y z
N MET A 1 -19.16 16.16 -20.27
CA MET A 1 -18.62 14.80 -20.49
C MET A 1 -17.12 14.87 -20.31
N PRO A 2 -16.54 14.34 -19.23
CA PRO A 2 -15.09 14.32 -19.08
C PRO A 2 -14.54 13.08 -19.76
N THR A 3 -13.70 13.31 -20.76
CA THR A 3 -13.03 12.31 -21.58
C THR A 3 -11.97 11.61 -20.74
N SER A 4 -12.13 10.30 -20.57
CA SER A 4 -11.19 9.41 -19.89
C SER A 4 -9.91 9.23 -20.72
N LEU A 5 -8.75 9.21 -20.06
CA LEU A 5 -7.41 8.93 -20.61
C LEU A 5 -7.23 7.50 -21.18
N LEU A 6 -8.31 6.73 -21.35
CA LEU A 6 -8.30 5.32 -21.77
C LEU A 6 -8.47 5.06 -23.29
N SER A 7 -8.59 6.08 -24.15
CA SER A 7 -8.72 5.83 -25.60
C SER A 7 -7.42 6.15 -26.33
N MET A 8 -6.49 5.19 -26.41
CA MET A 8 -5.53 4.95 -27.51
C MET A 8 -4.45 3.95 -27.05
N ALA A 9 -4.74 2.66 -27.06
CA ALA A 9 -3.71 1.61 -27.00
C ALA A 9 -4.03 0.52 -28.04
N PRO A 10 -3.07 0.09 -28.90
CA PRO A 10 -3.31 -0.93 -29.91
C PRO A 10 -3.45 -2.32 -29.27
N LYS A 11 -4.30 -3.17 -29.86
CA LYS A 11 -4.44 -4.59 -29.50
C LYS A 11 -3.12 -5.33 -29.74
N VAL A 12 -2.53 -5.90 -28.69
CA VAL A 12 -1.39 -6.82 -28.78
C VAL A 12 -1.91 -8.22 -29.05
N GLN A 13 -1.31 -8.89 -30.04
CA GLN A 13 -1.69 -10.21 -30.53
C GLN A 13 -0.79 -11.26 -29.85
N GLU A 14 -1.39 -12.22 -29.14
CA GLU A 14 -0.67 -13.32 -28.48
C GLU A 14 0.02 -14.22 -29.51
N SER A 15 1.31 -14.51 -29.27
CA SER A 15 2.01 -15.62 -29.92
C SER A 15 2.48 -16.61 -28.84
N GLN A 16 2.22 -17.88 -29.10
CA GLN A 16 2.56 -19.02 -28.25
C GLN A 16 4.01 -19.44 -28.50
N GLU A 17 4.87 -19.39 -27.48
CA GLU A 17 6.10 -20.18 -27.44
C GLU A 17 6.30 -20.84 -26.07
N ALA A 18 6.85 -22.06 -26.14
CA ALA A 18 6.76 -23.13 -25.16
C ALA A 18 7.76 -23.05 -23.99
N GLU A 19 7.43 -23.85 -22.97
CA GLU A 19 8.10 -24.07 -21.69
C GLU A 19 9.64 -24.01 -21.69
N ALA A 20 10.18 -23.10 -20.89
CA ALA A 20 11.55 -23.14 -20.37
C ALA A 20 11.57 -22.77 -18.87
N CYS A 21 12.43 -23.44 -18.10
CA CYS A 21 12.62 -23.32 -16.65
C CYS A 21 12.81 -21.83 -16.20
N PRO A 22 12.15 -21.31 -15.14
CA PRO A 22 11.81 -19.89 -15.04
C PRO A 22 12.90 -18.96 -14.48
N PHE A 23 14.06 -19.47 -14.06
CA PHE A 23 15.06 -18.66 -13.35
C PHE A 23 16.25 -18.28 -14.24
N LYS A 24 15.98 -17.79 -15.45
CA LYS A 24 16.90 -16.83 -16.09
C LYS A 24 16.86 -15.55 -15.26
N SER A 25 18.02 -14.91 -15.05
CA SER A 25 18.13 -13.63 -14.35
C SER A 25 17.04 -12.68 -14.82
N ARG A 26 16.06 -12.35 -13.96
CA ARG A 26 15.11 -11.28 -14.25
C ARG A 26 15.95 -10.03 -14.45
N SER A 27 16.06 -9.54 -15.69
CA SER A 27 16.50 -8.16 -15.89
C SER A 27 15.41 -7.30 -15.30
N TYR A 28 15.65 -6.75 -14.11
CA TYR A 28 14.72 -5.79 -13.52
C TYR A 28 14.59 -4.60 -14.48
N VAL A 29 13.36 -4.13 -14.69
CA VAL A 29 13.12 -2.92 -15.50
C VAL A 29 13.81 -1.72 -14.84
N TYR A 30 13.77 -1.68 -13.50
CA TYR A 30 14.60 -0.80 -12.68
C TYR A 30 15.92 -1.50 -12.31
N ASP A 31 17.03 -1.10 -12.93
CA ASP A 31 18.36 -1.57 -12.55
C ASP A 31 18.81 -0.91 -11.23
N TYR A 32 18.48 -1.55 -10.12
CA TYR A 32 18.77 -1.08 -8.77
C TYR A 32 20.28 -0.98 -8.46
N THR A 33 21.14 -1.63 -9.26
CA THR A 33 22.60 -1.60 -9.07
C THR A 33 23.24 -0.35 -9.66
N LYS A 34 22.54 0.33 -10.58
CA LYS A 34 23.01 1.56 -11.20
C LYS A 34 22.80 2.75 -10.27
N VAL A 35 23.88 3.21 -9.64
CA VAL A 35 23.87 4.40 -8.78
C VAL A 35 23.92 5.67 -9.61
N THR A 36 22.78 6.36 -9.71
CA THR A 36 22.61 7.65 -10.40
C THR A 36 22.58 8.82 -9.42
N GLU A 37 22.07 8.60 -8.22
CA GLU A 37 21.94 9.62 -7.16
C GLU A 37 22.64 9.14 -5.89
N LEU A 38 23.25 10.08 -5.17
CA LEU A 38 23.85 9.86 -3.86
C LEU A 38 23.24 10.85 -2.85
N PRO A 39 22.88 10.39 -1.64
CA PRO A 39 22.40 11.28 -0.59
C PRO A 39 23.42 12.36 -0.27
N ILE A 40 22.94 13.60 -0.17
CA ILE A 40 23.69 14.74 0.35
C ILE A 40 24.06 14.43 1.81
N ALA A 41 25.36 14.53 2.12
CA ALA A 41 25.86 14.35 3.47
C ALA A 41 25.50 15.57 4.36
N PRO A 42 25.29 15.36 5.67
CA PRO A 42 24.96 16.46 6.58
C PRO A 42 26.13 17.45 6.72
N THR A 43 25.79 18.73 6.80
CA THR A 43 26.73 19.85 7.04
C THR A 43 26.18 20.78 8.13
N ASP A 44 26.95 21.78 8.56
CA ASP A 44 26.46 22.78 9.52
C ASP A 44 25.25 23.58 8.99
N GLU A 45 25.20 23.84 7.67
CA GLU A 45 24.09 24.54 7.00
C GLU A 45 22.91 23.60 6.66
N ASN A 46 23.16 22.29 6.60
CA ASN A 46 22.16 21.26 6.33
C ASN A 46 22.32 20.09 7.31
N PRO A 47 22.00 20.29 8.60
CA PRO A 47 22.26 19.29 9.62
C PRO A 47 21.30 18.10 9.49
N SER A 48 21.79 16.92 9.85
CA SER A 48 20.94 15.74 10.01
C SER A 48 20.04 15.90 11.24
N ARG A 49 18.76 15.53 11.10
CA ARG A 49 17.78 15.49 12.18
C ARG A 49 17.23 14.08 12.30
N ASP A 50 17.50 13.41 13.42
CA ASP A 50 17.14 12.00 13.64
C ASP A 50 17.54 11.07 12.47
N GLY A 51 18.74 11.31 11.93
CA GLY A 51 19.30 10.57 10.79
C GLY A 51 18.85 11.06 9.41
N PHE A 52 17.89 11.98 9.33
CA PHE A 52 17.41 12.55 8.07
C PHE A 52 18.15 13.82 7.67
N THR A 53 18.78 13.79 6.50
CA THR A 53 19.40 14.98 5.89
C THR A 53 18.53 15.47 4.73
N LYS A 54 18.28 16.79 4.67
CA LYS A 54 17.48 17.39 3.59
C LYS A 54 18.22 17.24 2.25
N GLN A 55 17.46 16.87 1.23
CA GLN A 55 17.92 16.67 -0.13
C GLN A 55 17.39 17.81 -1.01
N ARG A 56 16.62 17.50 -2.05
CA ARG A 56 15.98 18.49 -2.93
C ARG A 56 14.59 18.89 -2.43
N CYS A 57 14.22 20.17 -2.62
CA CYS A 57 12.87 20.68 -2.39
C CYS A 57 12.17 20.99 -3.72
N TYR A 58 10.85 20.92 -3.69
CA TYR A 58 9.97 21.11 -4.85
C TYR A 58 8.81 22.02 -4.45
N PRO A 59 8.57 23.11 -5.20
CA PRO A 59 7.42 23.97 -4.95
C PRO A 59 6.11 23.23 -5.24
N GLY A 60 5.07 23.59 -4.49
CA GLY A 60 3.69 23.21 -4.81
C GLY A 60 3.10 24.10 -5.90
N SER A 61 1.81 23.94 -6.15
CA SER A 61 1.05 24.77 -7.10
C SER A 61 0.89 26.22 -6.62
N ASP A 62 0.89 26.43 -5.31
CA ASP A 62 0.91 27.76 -4.69
C ASP A 62 2.37 28.17 -4.39
N PRO A 63 2.92 29.19 -5.06
CA PRO A 63 4.30 29.63 -4.84
C PRO A 63 4.54 30.28 -3.46
N GLU A 64 3.47 30.71 -2.77
CA GLU A 64 3.57 31.27 -1.41
C GLU A 64 3.50 30.17 -0.34
N ALA A 65 3.10 28.95 -0.71
CA ALA A 65 3.06 27.82 0.20
C ALA A 65 4.46 27.23 0.43
N GLU A 66 4.64 26.58 1.57
CA GLU A 66 5.88 25.89 1.90
C GLU A 66 6.13 24.72 0.94
N GLU A 67 7.34 24.67 0.38
CA GLU A 67 7.79 23.61 -0.51
C GLU A 67 7.79 22.22 0.17
N TYR A 68 7.65 21.18 -0.63
CA TYR A 68 7.88 19.80 -0.17
C TYR A 68 9.35 19.45 -0.37
N CYS A 69 9.99 18.91 0.66
CA CYS A 69 11.38 18.50 0.59
C CYS A 69 11.53 17.00 0.72
N VAL A 70 12.49 16.46 -0.02
CA VAL A 70 12.97 15.09 0.15
C VAL A 70 13.99 15.08 1.29
N TYR A 71 13.86 14.12 2.19
CA TYR A 71 14.82 13.84 3.26
C TYR A 71 15.25 12.39 3.16
N ALA A 72 16.53 12.12 3.36
CA ALA A 72 17.08 10.77 3.29
C ALA A 72 17.76 10.38 4.60
N ASN A 73 17.47 9.16 5.07
CA ASN A 73 18.19 8.47 6.13
C ASN A 73 18.69 7.12 5.59
N PRO A 74 19.91 7.08 5.01
CA PRO A 74 20.43 5.87 4.36
C PRO A 74 20.70 4.70 5.31
N SER A 75 21.02 4.96 6.57
CA SER A 75 21.35 3.91 7.55
C SER A 75 20.13 3.28 8.24
N PHE A 76 18.94 3.84 8.03
CA PHE A 76 17.73 3.37 8.69
C PHE A 76 17.44 1.88 8.41
N GLY A 77 17.03 1.14 9.45
CA GLY A 77 16.58 -0.25 9.32
C GLY A 77 17.66 -1.22 8.85
N GLY A 78 18.93 -0.99 9.21
CA GLY A 78 20.06 -1.82 8.78
C GLY A 78 20.35 -1.64 7.30
N ASP A 79 20.62 -0.39 6.91
CA ASP A 79 20.94 0.07 5.55
C ASP A 79 19.84 -0.21 4.50
N ARG A 80 18.61 -0.46 4.94
CA ARG A 80 17.42 -0.44 4.05
C ARG A 80 17.14 0.97 3.56
N GLY A 81 17.40 1.95 4.42
CA GLY A 81 17.20 3.36 4.17
C GLY A 81 15.72 3.77 4.25
N MET A 82 15.50 5.06 4.46
CA MET A 82 14.18 5.66 4.40
C MET A 82 14.24 7.03 3.73
N ILE A 83 13.26 7.30 2.89
CA ILE A 83 13.06 8.58 2.22
C ILE A 83 11.74 9.19 2.69
N LEU A 84 11.76 10.47 3.08
CA LEU A 84 10.56 11.24 3.39
C LEU A 84 10.37 12.31 2.33
N TYR A 85 9.15 12.46 1.80
CA TYR A 85 8.72 13.61 1.01
C TYR A 85 7.66 14.36 1.80
N ILE A 86 8.04 15.49 2.37
CA ILE A 86 7.26 16.14 3.42
C ILE A 86 7.64 17.63 3.51
N ARG A 87 6.68 18.46 3.92
CA ARG A 87 6.97 19.87 4.25
C ARG A 87 7.92 19.98 5.46
N PRO A 88 8.96 20.82 5.41
CA PRO A 88 9.91 20.97 6.51
C PRO A 88 9.27 21.26 7.88
N SER A 89 8.28 22.16 7.94
CA SER A 89 7.55 22.48 9.18
C SER A 89 6.82 21.26 9.75
N TYR A 90 6.19 20.47 8.89
CA TYR A 90 5.44 19.28 9.30
C TYR A 90 6.38 18.14 9.76
N LEU A 91 7.52 17.96 9.07
CA LEU A 91 8.55 17.03 9.52
C LEU A 91 9.02 17.37 10.93
N LEU A 92 9.31 18.64 11.20
CA LEU A 92 9.76 19.08 12.53
C LEU A 92 8.75 18.74 13.63
N GLN A 93 7.46 18.99 13.38
CA GLN A 93 6.39 18.63 14.31
C GLN A 93 6.34 17.12 14.55
N LYS A 94 6.60 16.32 13.52
CA LYS A 94 6.49 14.85 13.57
C LYS A 94 7.72 14.16 14.16
N LEU A 95 8.93 14.69 13.95
CA LEU A 95 10.16 14.10 14.49
C LEU A 95 10.10 13.95 16.02
N ASP A 96 9.46 14.87 16.73
CA ASP A 96 9.27 14.76 18.18
C ASP A 96 8.31 13.63 18.60
N LEU A 97 7.40 13.24 17.70
CA LEU A 97 6.40 12.20 17.93
C LEU A 97 6.89 10.82 17.49
N PHE A 98 7.81 10.76 16.52
CA PHE A 98 8.29 9.49 15.99
C PHE A 98 9.22 8.79 16.96
N THR A 99 8.82 7.61 17.40
CA THR A 99 9.60 6.83 18.39
C THR A 99 10.73 6.05 17.75
N GLU A 100 10.66 5.74 16.46
CA GLU A 100 11.60 4.82 15.78
C GLU A 100 12.83 5.52 15.20
N PHE A 101 12.84 6.85 15.18
CA PHE A 101 13.99 7.62 14.68
C PHE A 101 14.95 8.04 15.78
N LYS A 102 14.66 7.68 17.04
CA LYS A 102 15.50 8.05 18.18
C LYS A 102 16.70 7.10 18.27
N PRO A 103 17.84 7.54 18.82
CA PRO A 103 19.05 6.73 18.86
C PRO A 103 18.91 5.37 19.57
N ASP A 104 17.99 5.28 20.55
CA ASP A 104 17.78 4.09 21.37
C ASP A 104 16.66 3.17 20.82
N SER A 105 16.12 3.47 19.65
CA SER A 105 15.02 2.70 19.07
C SER A 105 15.48 1.33 18.60
N ALA A 106 14.82 0.27 19.09
CA ALA A 106 15.09 -1.11 18.69
C ALA A 106 14.35 -1.41 17.38
N LEU A 107 14.99 -1.08 16.26
CA LEU A 107 14.42 -1.36 14.93
C LEU A 107 14.35 -2.87 14.66
N ILE A 108 13.28 -3.28 13.97
CA ILE A 108 13.11 -4.66 13.50
C ILE A 108 14.31 -5.07 12.63
N THR A 109 14.91 -6.20 12.98
CA THR A 109 16.09 -6.79 12.32
C THR A 109 15.70 -7.73 11.18
N ASP A 110 16.64 -8.03 10.27
CA ASP A 110 16.40 -9.03 9.21
C ASP A 110 16.07 -10.41 9.81
N LYS A 111 16.65 -10.75 10.96
CA LYS A 111 16.36 -12.01 11.67
C LYS A 111 14.90 -12.06 12.12
N GLU A 112 14.40 -11.02 12.78
CA GLU A 112 13.00 -10.96 13.24
C GLU A 112 12.01 -11.05 12.08
N ARG A 113 12.34 -10.44 10.92
CA ARG A 113 11.51 -10.58 9.69
C ARG A 113 11.39 -12.03 9.22
N THR A 114 12.41 -12.85 9.42
CA THR A 114 12.36 -14.28 9.06
C THR A 114 11.56 -15.14 10.05
N GLU A 115 11.19 -14.60 11.21
CA GLU A 115 10.44 -15.31 12.26
C GLU A 115 8.92 -15.12 12.16
N PHE A 116 8.46 -14.26 11.23
CA PHE A 116 7.03 -14.06 10.95
C PHE A 116 6.32 -15.39 10.62
N PRO A 117 5.04 -15.54 10.98
CA PRO A 117 4.32 -16.82 10.96
C PRO A 117 3.86 -17.24 9.55
N PHE A 118 4.70 -17.08 8.54
CA PHE A 118 4.39 -17.44 7.16
C PHE A 118 5.60 -17.94 6.40
N LYS A 119 5.33 -18.59 5.27
CA LYS A 119 6.33 -18.97 4.28
C LYS A 119 5.83 -18.65 2.88
N LEU A 120 6.75 -18.28 2.01
CA LEU A 120 6.46 -18.05 0.61
C LEU A 120 6.35 -19.38 -0.13
N VAL A 121 5.32 -19.51 -0.96
CA VAL A 121 5.07 -20.66 -1.82
C VAL A 121 4.77 -20.21 -3.24
N HIS A 122 5.08 -21.04 -4.23
CA HIS A 122 4.79 -20.76 -5.62
C HIS A 122 3.29 -20.94 -5.91
N MET A 123 2.66 -19.89 -6.43
CA MET A 123 1.24 -19.81 -6.78
C MET A 123 1.06 -19.34 -8.22
N PRO A 124 1.36 -20.19 -9.23
CA PRO A 124 1.34 -19.79 -10.63
C PRO A 124 -0.04 -19.37 -11.14
N SER A 125 -1.13 -19.88 -10.54
CA SER A 125 -2.50 -19.43 -10.83
C SER A 125 -2.76 -17.98 -10.44
N LYS A 126 -1.92 -17.39 -9.59
CA LYS A 126 -1.94 -15.99 -9.18
C LYS A 126 -0.75 -15.18 -9.73
N GLY A 127 -0.01 -15.76 -10.68
CA GLY A 127 1.05 -15.06 -11.39
C GLY A 127 2.39 -14.97 -10.66
N GLY A 128 2.59 -15.67 -9.54
CA GLY A 128 3.84 -15.54 -8.80
C GLY A 128 3.94 -16.36 -7.52
N LEU A 129 4.43 -15.71 -6.46
CA LEU A 129 4.50 -16.26 -5.12
C LEU A 129 3.24 -15.88 -4.33
N GLY A 130 3.02 -16.54 -3.21
CA GLY A 130 2.08 -16.10 -2.18
C GLY A 130 2.53 -16.61 -0.83
N ALA A 131 2.08 -15.95 0.24
CA ALA A 131 2.35 -16.39 1.60
C ALA A 131 1.28 -17.38 2.09
N VAL A 132 1.72 -18.43 2.78
CA VAL A 132 0.84 -19.32 3.56
C VAL A 132 1.28 -19.34 5.01
N ALA A 133 0.33 -19.45 5.93
CA ALA A 133 0.61 -19.54 7.35
C ALA A 133 1.47 -20.78 7.66
N ASP A 134 2.56 -20.62 8.41
CA ASP A 134 3.42 -21.74 8.81
C ASP A 134 2.88 -22.48 10.05
N ARG A 135 2.04 -21.79 10.83
CA ARG A 135 1.37 -22.24 12.05
C ARG A 135 -0.01 -21.60 12.18
N LYS A 136 -0.78 -22.00 13.20
CA LYS A 136 -2.07 -21.37 13.50
C LYS A 136 -1.83 -19.91 13.90
N ILE A 137 -2.61 -18.99 13.32
CA ILE A 137 -2.61 -17.57 13.67
C ILE A 137 -3.99 -17.23 14.25
N ASN A 138 -4.00 -16.64 15.44
CA ASN A 138 -5.23 -16.26 16.13
C ASN A 138 -5.74 -14.89 15.66
N VAL A 139 -7.03 -14.64 15.83
CA VAL A 139 -7.64 -13.33 15.53
C VAL A 139 -6.87 -12.20 16.24
N GLY A 140 -6.56 -11.13 15.51
CA GLY A 140 -5.84 -9.95 15.99
C GLY A 140 -4.32 -10.13 16.14
N GLN A 141 -3.79 -11.35 15.98
CA GLN A 141 -2.36 -11.60 16.07
C GLN A 141 -1.60 -10.88 14.95
N LEU A 142 -0.43 -10.33 15.31
CA LEU A 142 0.50 -9.72 14.34
C LEU A 142 1.05 -10.79 13.40
N VAL A 143 0.92 -10.53 12.11
CA VAL A 143 1.38 -11.39 11.01
C VAL A 143 2.67 -10.82 10.43
N ILE A 144 2.67 -9.53 10.12
CA ILE A 144 3.78 -8.85 9.46
C ILE A 144 3.90 -7.45 10.07
N VAL A 145 5.12 -6.99 10.34
CA VAL A 145 5.40 -5.58 10.69
C VAL A 145 6.69 -5.15 10.03
N ASP A 146 6.70 -4.00 9.37
CA ASP A 146 7.94 -3.40 8.85
C ASP A 146 7.75 -1.89 8.59
N TYR A 147 8.84 -1.25 8.24
CA TYR A 147 8.92 0.17 7.91
C TYR A 147 8.83 0.37 6.40
N SER A 148 8.28 1.52 6.01
CA SER A 148 8.24 1.91 4.61
C SER A 148 9.61 2.38 4.11
N LEU A 149 9.94 2.09 2.85
CA LEU A 149 11.12 2.68 2.21
C LEU A 149 10.94 4.16 1.92
N VAL A 150 9.72 4.53 1.54
CA VAL A 150 9.35 5.88 1.14
C VAL A 150 8.07 6.25 1.87
N TYR A 151 8.13 7.38 2.55
CA TYR A 151 7.03 8.04 3.24
C TYR A 151 6.73 9.33 2.49
N LEU A 152 5.55 9.46 1.88
CA LEU A 152 5.11 10.72 1.30
C LEU A 152 3.97 11.28 2.15
N SER A 153 4.12 12.53 2.56
CA SER A 153 3.07 13.32 3.19
C SER A 153 2.89 14.56 2.35
N ALA A 154 2.01 14.47 1.35
CA ALA A 154 1.74 15.57 0.44
C ALA A 154 0.30 15.57 -0.05
N ASP A 155 -0.20 16.77 -0.35
CA ASP A 155 -1.43 16.92 -1.11
C ASP A 155 -1.11 16.78 -2.60
N ILE A 156 -1.57 15.68 -3.21
CA ILE A 156 -1.34 15.39 -4.63
C ILE A 156 -1.96 16.45 -5.55
N THR A 157 -2.94 17.22 -5.08
CA THR A 157 -3.57 18.29 -5.85
C THR A 157 -2.66 19.51 -6.00
N GLU A 158 -1.69 19.67 -5.10
CA GLU A 158 -0.69 20.74 -5.15
C GLU A 158 0.53 20.36 -5.99
N ILE A 159 0.57 19.14 -6.55
CA ILE A 159 1.75 18.62 -7.25
C ILE A 159 1.48 18.58 -8.75
N ASP A 160 2.40 19.13 -9.54
CA ASP A 160 2.42 18.90 -10.97
C ASP A 160 2.71 17.41 -11.27
N LEU A 161 1.66 16.68 -11.65
CA LEU A 161 1.72 15.26 -11.94
C LEU A 161 2.64 14.92 -13.12
N SER A 162 2.91 15.86 -14.03
CA SER A 162 3.84 15.65 -15.14
C SER A 162 5.28 15.48 -14.65
N GLU A 163 5.61 16.11 -13.51
CA GLU A 163 6.92 16.04 -12.85
C GLU A 163 6.99 14.92 -11.79
N TRP A 164 5.90 14.18 -11.58
CA TRP A 164 5.84 13.19 -10.50
C TRP A 164 6.73 11.97 -10.78
N ALA A 165 6.74 11.47 -12.01
CA ALA A 165 7.53 10.27 -12.36
C ALA A 165 9.05 10.47 -12.14
N PRO A 166 9.68 11.57 -12.61
CA PRO A 166 11.07 11.88 -12.26
C PRO A 166 11.31 12.02 -10.76
N ARG A 167 10.38 12.62 -10.01
CA ARG A 167 10.50 12.79 -8.55
C ARG A 167 10.47 11.46 -7.81
N LEU A 168 9.54 10.55 -8.17
CA LEU A 168 9.49 9.19 -7.60
C LEU A 168 10.79 8.44 -7.86
N LYS A 169 11.31 8.51 -9.09
CA LYS A 169 12.60 7.91 -9.43
C LYS A 169 13.74 8.48 -8.60
N TYR A 170 13.81 9.81 -8.45
CA TYR A 170 14.82 10.45 -7.61
C TYR A 170 14.78 9.95 -6.16
N MET A 171 13.59 9.80 -5.57
CA MET A 171 13.46 9.25 -4.21
C MET A 171 13.94 7.81 -4.12
N VAL A 172 13.55 6.94 -5.05
CA VAL A 172 14.02 5.54 -5.06
C VAL A 172 15.54 5.47 -5.26
N ASP A 173 16.09 6.29 -6.16
CA ASP A 173 17.53 6.36 -6.39
C ASP A 173 18.30 6.93 -5.19
N LEU A 174 17.67 7.59 -4.22
CA LEU A 174 18.35 7.99 -2.98
C LEU A 174 18.49 6.85 -1.96
N LEU A 175 17.74 5.75 -2.12
CA LEU A 175 17.87 4.60 -1.23
C LEU A 175 19.25 3.93 -1.37
N PRO A 176 19.78 3.31 -0.31
CA PRO A 176 20.93 2.43 -0.40
C PRO A 176 20.64 1.20 -1.28
N LEU A 177 21.69 0.49 -1.68
CA LEU A 177 21.57 -0.68 -2.57
C LEU A 177 20.56 -1.72 -2.04
N LYS A 178 20.55 -1.99 -0.73
CA LYS A 178 19.59 -2.90 -0.10
C LYS A 178 18.16 -2.40 -0.24
N GLY A 179 17.89 -1.12 0.05
CA GLY A 179 16.57 -0.51 -0.15
C GLY A 179 16.10 -0.55 -1.59
N ARG A 180 16.99 -0.22 -2.54
CA ARG A 180 16.66 -0.27 -3.97
C ARG A 180 16.38 -1.68 -4.47
N GLU A 181 17.13 -2.67 -4.00
CA GLU A 181 16.87 -4.07 -4.33
C GLU A 181 15.48 -4.51 -3.83
N LEU A 182 15.12 -4.12 -2.61
CA LEU A 182 13.81 -4.42 -2.04
C LEU A 182 12.68 -3.71 -2.81
N PHE A 183 12.91 -2.46 -3.27
CA PHE A 183 11.97 -1.77 -4.15
C PHE A 183 11.88 -2.41 -5.54
N ALA A 184 12.99 -2.88 -6.12
CA ALA A 184 13.01 -3.51 -7.45
C ALA A 184 12.25 -4.85 -7.50
N LYS A 185 12.11 -5.52 -6.36
CA LYS A 185 11.35 -6.78 -6.23
C LYS A 185 9.83 -6.59 -6.26
N GLN A 186 9.36 -5.35 -6.09
CA GLN A 186 7.94 -4.99 -6.05
C GLN A 186 7.23 -5.28 -7.36
N HIS A 187 5.90 -5.41 -7.31
CA HIS A 187 5.13 -5.56 -8.54
C HIS A 187 4.94 -4.20 -9.23
N GLY A 188 5.67 -3.97 -10.33
CA GLY A 188 5.49 -2.83 -11.22
C GLY A 188 5.33 -3.28 -12.68
N VAL A 189 4.67 -2.45 -13.50
CA VAL A 189 4.60 -2.63 -14.96
C VAL A 189 5.10 -1.39 -15.69
N GLY A 190 5.84 -1.59 -16.78
CA GLY A 190 6.40 -0.51 -17.58
C GLY A 190 7.60 -1.00 -18.38
N GLU A 191 7.83 -0.41 -19.56
CA GLU A 191 8.96 -0.78 -20.42
C GLU A 191 10.24 0.01 -20.08
N ILE A 192 10.09 1.15 -19.41
CA ILE A 192 11.19 2.01 -18.94
C ILE A 192 11.13 2.16 -17.42
N ASP A 193 12.28 2.51 -16.83
CA ASP A 193 12.44 2.61 -15.38
C ASP A 193 11.43 3.54 -14.71
N THR A 194 11.23 4.75 -15.22
CA THR A 194 10.29 5.73 -14.64
C THR A 194 8.84 5.26 -14.68
N ALA A 195 8.40 4.70 -15.81
CA ALA A 195 7.05 4.15 -15.95
C ALA A 195 6.83 2.98 -14.99
N TRP A 196 7.82 2.09 -14.87
CA TRP A 196 7.79 0.97 -13.96
C TRP A 196 7.76 1.41 -12.49
N ILE A 197 8.60 2.40 -12.10
CA ILE A 197 8.63 2.96 -10.75
C ILE A 197 7.28 3.58 -10.41
N VAL A 198 6.70 4.41 -11.29
CA VAL A 198 5.35 4.99 -11.07
C VAL A 198 4.33 3.89 -10.84
N SER A 199 4.35 2.85 -11.68
CA SER A 199 3.45 1.72 -11.50
C SER A 199 3.71 0.95 -10.20
N ALA A 200 4.96 0.81 -9.75
CA ALA A 200 5.29 0.14 -8.50
C ALA A 200 4.75 0.95 -7.31
N PHE A 201 4.87 2.28 -7.32
CA PHE A 201 4.20 3.13 -6.32
C PHE A 201 2.67 2.95 -6.37
N GLN A 202 2.06 2.99 -7.55
CA GLN A 202 0.59 2.86 -7.67
C GLN A 202 0.03 1.53 -7.16
N ARG A 203 0.84 0.46 -7.15
CA ARG A 203 0.39 -0.89 -6.82
C ARG A 203 0.75 -1.32 -5.41
N ASN A 204 1.80 -0.77 -4.80
CA ASN A 204 2.36 -1.27 -3.53
C ASN A 204 2.32 -0.20 -2.40
N VAL A 205 1.47 0.82 -2.56
CA VAL A 205 1.36 1.94 -1.60
C VAL A 205 0.25 1.74 -0.56
N PHE A 206 0.56 1.66 0.72
CA PHE A 206 -0.47 1.73 1.75
C PHE A 206 -0.85 3.21 1.88
N ALA A 207 -2.09 3.58 1.61
CA ALA A 207 -2.56 4.97 1.77
C ALA A 207 -3.91 5.01 2.48
N ALA A 208 -4.10 6.02 3.34
CA ALA A 208 -5.43 6.45 3.76
C ALA A 208 -5.90 7.54 2.78
N PRO A 209 -7.06 7.43 2.08
CA PRO A 209 -7.86 6.27 1.71
C PRO A 209 -7.73 5.99 0.20
N GLN A 210 -6.91 5.01 -0.21
CA GLN A 210 -7.15 4.07 -1.33
C GLN A 210 -6.14 2.93 -1.15
N ASP A 211 -6.68 1.75 -0.84
CA ASP A 211 -5.95 0.57 -0.36
C ASP A 211 -5.00 -0.05 -1.40
N ASN A 212 -3.75 -0.40 -1.03
CA ASN A 212 -2.83 -1.17 -1.88
C ASN A 212 -2.04 -2.29 -1.17
N ASP A 213 -1.19 -2.96 -1.98
CA ASP A 213 -0.64 -4.32 -1.91
C ASP A 213 0.61 -4.51 -1.02
N SER A 214 0.79 -5.73 -0.51
CA SER A 214 1.99 -6.26 0.14
C SER A 214 2.60 -7.29 -0.82
N GLN A 215 3.89 -7.17 -1.11
CA GLN A 215 4.59 -8.04 -2.09
C GLN A 215 4.36 -9.55 -1.89
N ASP A 216 4.13 -9.95 -0.65
CA ASP A 216 4.03 -11.36 -0.27
C ASP A 216 2.58 -11.85 -0.14
N LEU A 217 1.59 -10.95 -0.05
CA LEU A 217 0.20 -11.29 0.24
C LEU A 217 -0.70 -11.04 -0.97
N ASN A 218 -1.18 -12.11 -1.59
CA ASN A 218 -2.10 -12.03 -2.70
C ASN A 218 -3.44 -11.40 -2.31
N HIS A 219 -4.17 -10.92 -3.32
CA HIS A 219 -5.52 -10.42 -3.15
C HIS A 219 -6.54 -11.51 -2.75
N ASP A 220 -7.41 -11.17 -1.79
CA ASP A 220 -8.76 -11.72 -1.69
C ASP A 220 -9.77 -10.57 -1.44
N CYS A 221 -10.96 -10.67 -2.02
CA CYS A 221 -12.03 -9.69 -1.78
C CYS A 221 -12.56 -9.74 -0.34
N ARG A 222 -12.32 -10.85 0.37
CA ARG A 222 -12.62 -11.05 1.80
C ARG A 222 -11.35 -11.59 2.47
N PRO A 223 -10.37 -10.71 2.68
CA PRO A 223 -9.06 -11.12 3.17
C PRO A 223 -9.11 -11.67 4.59
N ASN A 224 -8.08 -12.42 4.96
CA ASN A 224 -7.86 -12.87 6.34
C ASN A 224 -6.79 -12.05 7.07
N VAL A 225 -6.10 -11.14 6.37
CA VAL A 225 -5.15 -10.18 6.94
C VAL A 225 -5.62 -8.76 6.61
N GLY A 226 -5.58 -7.87 7.60
CA GLY A 226 -5.79 -6.43 7.43
C GLY A 226 -4.55 -5.68 7.89
N TYR A 227 -4.32 -4.49 7.36
CA TYR A 227 -3.18 -3.66 7.73
C TYR A 227 -3.63 -2.37 8.42
N ARG A 228 -2.75 -1.81 9.23
CA ARG A 228 -2.85 -0.44 9.73
C ARG A 228 -1.49 0.22 9.70
N PHE A 229 -1.47 1.53 9.46
CA PHE A 229 -0.26 2.32 9.60
C PHE A 229 -0.20 2.97 10.97
N ASN A 230 0.90 2.76 11.70
CA ASN A 230 1.14 3.35 13.00
C ASN A 230 1.86 4.69 12.83
N ASN A 231 1.14 5.80 13.01
CA ASN A 231 1.67 7.15 12.85
C ASN A 231 2.72 7.57 13.90
N VAL A 232 3.00 6.74 14.91
CA VAL A 232 4.02 6.99 15.93
C VAL A 232 5.28 6.19 15.62
N THR A 233 5.14 4.91 15.27
CA THR A 233 6.28 4.04 14.93
C THR A 233 6.63 4.05 13.45
N ILE A 234 5.79 4.63 12.59
CA ILE A 234 5.94 4.59 11.12
C ILE A 234 6.04 3.17 10.58
N GLN A 235 5.34 2.25 11.24
CA GLN A 235 5.26 0.86 10.86
C GLN A 235 3.93 0.60 10.14
N VAL A 236 3.98 -0.22 9.11
CA VAL A 236 2.79 -0.92 8.62
C VAL A 236 2.70 -2.21 9.42
N GLU A 237 1.60 -2.37 10.13
CA GLU A 237 1.31 -3.56 10.94
C GLU A 237 0.16 -4.33 10.30
N MET A 238 0.38 -5.60 10.00
CA MET A 238 -0.61 -6.50 9.43
C MET A 238 -1.07 -7.52 10.47
N HIS A 239 -2.38 -7.61 10.66
CA HIS A 239 -3.01 -8.43 11.69
C HIS A 239 -4.03 -9.38 11.08
N ALA A 240 -4.14 -10.57 11.68
CA ALA A 240 -5.15 -11.54 11.29
C ALA A 240 -6.56 -11.03 11.64
N LEU A 241 -7.46 -11.00 10.66
CA LEU A 241 -8.86 -10.57 10.81
C LEU A 241 -9.76 -11.69 11.34
N ARG A 242 -9.29 -12.94 11.26
CA ARG A 242 -9.94 -14.15 11.75
C ARG A 242 -8.89 -15.20 12.10
N GLU A 243 -9.32 -16.35 12.62
CA GLU A 243 -8.39 -17.48 12.76
C GLU A 243 -7.92 -17.94 11.37
N ILE A 244 -6.62 -18.24 11.28
CA ILE A 244 -5.97 -18.72 10.05
C ILE A 244 -5.30 -20.06 10.37
N ALA A 245 -5.64 -21.08 9.59
CA ALA A 245 -5.11 -22.43 9.77
C ALA A 245 -3.68 -22.57 9.21
N PRO A 246 -2.85 -23.47 9.75
CA PRO A 246 -1.57 -23.81 9.11
C PRO A 246 -1.77 -24.22 7.64
N GLY A 247 -0.98 -23.64 6.74
CA GLY A 247 -1.05 -23.87 5.30
C GLY A 247 -2.12 -23.07 4.57
N GLU A 248 -2.95 -22.31 5.27
CA GLU A 248 -3.91 -21.38 4.65
C GLU A 248 -3.16 -20.18 4.04
N GLU A 249 -3.60 -19.74 2.86
CA GLU A 249 -3.05 -18.55 2.22
C GLU A 249 -3.37 -17.28 3.03
N LEU A 250 -2.37 -16.44 3.20
CA LEU A 250 -2.51 -15.11 3.76
C LEU A 250 -2.85 -14.13 2.63
N SER A 251 -3.91 -13.36 2.81
CA SER A 251 -4.39 -12.44 1.79
C SER A 251 -4.82 -11.10 2.38
N ILE A 252 -4.65 -10.05 1.59
CA ILE A 252 -5.14 -8.69 1.85
C ILE A 252 -6.09 -8.25 0.74
N SER A 253 -6.77 -7.12 0.91
CA SER A 253 -7.57 -6.53 -0.16
C SER A 253 -6.80 -5.42 -0.86
N TYR A 254 -6.77 -5.45 -2.19
CA TYR A 254 -6.12 -4.44 -3.04
C TYR A 254 -7.10 -3.33 -3.46
N ILE A 255 -8.31 -3.40 -2.92
CA ILE A 255 -9.46 -2.58 -3.28
C ILE A 255 -10.30 -2.37 -2.03
N THR A 256 -11.17 -1.37 -2.06
CA THR A 256 -12.16 -1.16 -1.02
C THR A 256 -13.08 -2.39 -0.88
N LEU A 257 -13.26 -2.85 0.35
CA LEU A 257 -13.98 -4.09 0.66
C LEU A 257 -15.48 -4.02 0.32
N VAL A 258 -16.09 -2.86 0.50
CA VAL A 258 -17.53 -2.64 0.32
C VAL A 258 -17.80 -2.22 -1.13
N GLN A 259 -17.69 -3.18 -2.06
CA GLN A 259 -17.95 -3.00 -3.50
C GLN A 259 -18.71 -4.16 -4.11
N SER A 260 -19.53 -3.90 -5.15
CA SER A 260 -20.24 -4.92 -5.93
C SER A 260 -19.25 -5.79 -6.72
N ARG A 261 -19.63 -7.02 -7.09
CA ARG A 261 -18.76 -7.93 -7.85
C ARG A 261 -18.24 -7.31 -9.14
N GLU A 262 -19.10 -6.59 -9.85
CA GLU A 262 -18.72 -5.86 -11.07
C GLU A 262 -17.64 -4.82 -10.79
N LYS A 263 -17.84 -3.96 -9.78
CA LYS A 263 -16.87 -2.92 -9.39
C LYS A 263 -15.54 -3.55 -8.97
N ARG A 264 -15.56 -4.61 -8.14
CA ARG A 264 -14.34 -5.33 -7.70
C ARG A 264 -13.55 -5.86 -8.90
N ARG A 265 -14.21 -6.58 -9.82
CA ARG A 265 -13.56 -7.17 -11.00
C ARG A 265 -13.01 -6.10 -11.94
N LYS A 266 -13.74 -5.00 -12.13
CA LYS A 266 -13.31 -3.87 -12.96
C LYS A 266 -12.08 -3.17 -12.38
N SER A 267 -12.07 -2.88 -11.07
CA SER A 267 -10.93 -2.25 -10.40
C SER A 267 -9.69 -3.14 -10.44
N LEU A 268 -9.84 -4.43 -10.12
CA LEU A 268 -8.73 -5.38 -10.12
C LEU A 268 -8.17 -5.59 -11.53
N HIS A 269 -9.01 -5.73 -12.54
CA HIS A 269 -8.53 -5.86 -13.92
C HIS A 269 -7.91 -4.56 -14.43
N GLY A 270 -8.52 -3.40 -14.13
CA GLY A 270 -8.03 -2.10 -14.59
C GLY A 270 -6.68 -1.74 -13.98
N THR A 271 -6.50 -1.95 -12.68
CA THR A 271 -5.26 -1.65 -11.98
C THR A 271 -4.28 -2.80 -12.11
N TYR A 272 -4.67 -4.03 -11.77
CA TYR A 272 -3.76 -5.17 -11.62
C TYR A 272 -3.68 -6.11 -12.83
N GLY A 273 -4.61 -6.01 -13.79
CA GLY A 273 -4.57 -6.81 -15.01
C GLY A 273 -5.02 -8.25 -14.85
N PHE A 274 -5.65 -8.61 -13.72
CA PHE A 274 -6.15 -9.97 -13.49
C PHE A 274 -7.67 -10.02 -13.18
N HIS A 275 -8.28 -11.18 -13.43
CA HIS A 275 -9.62 -11.49 -12.95
C HIS A 275 -9.55 -12.27 -11.65
N CYS A 276 -10.12 -11.71 -10.59
CA CYS A 276 -10.11 -12.36 -9.27
C CYS A 276 -10.89 -13.68 -9.28
N GLY A 277 -10.23 -14.75 -8.83
CA GLY A 277 -10.80 -16.09 -8.63
C GLY A 277 -11.14 -16.41 -7.18
N CYS A 278 -11.22 -15.42 -6.29
CA CYS A 278 -11.56 -15.65 -4.88
C CYS A 278 -12.98 -16.23 -4.73
N SER A 279 -13.29 -16.71 -3.53
CA SER A 279 -14.61 -17.30 -3.22
C SER A 279 -15.78 -16.37 -3.57
N GLN A 280 -15.64 -15.06 -3.31
CA GLN A 280 -16.69 -14.08 -3.61
C GLN A 280 -16.83 -13.76 -5.10
N CYS A 281 -15.74 -13.77 -5.85
CA CYS A 281 -15.77 -13.53 -7.29
C CYS A 281 -16.16 -14.78 -8.09
N SER A 282 -16.13 -15.95 -7.46
CA SER A 282 -16.51 -17.25 -8.03
C SER A 282 -17.93 -17.70 -7.68
N LEU A 283 -18.69 -16.90 -6.91
CA LEU A 283 -20.11 -17.14 -6.63
C LEU A 283 -20.93 -17.26 -7.93
N SER A 284 -22.05 -17.99 -7.85
CA SER A 284 -23.07 -17.94 -8.90
C SER A 284 -23.69 -16.53 -9.00
N ASP A 285 -24.34 -16.22 -10.12
CA ASP A 285 -24.90 -14.88 -10.32
C ASP A 285 -25.98 -14.55 -9.27
N ALA A 286 -26.85 -15.51 -8.92
CA ALA A 286 -27.85 -15.31 -7.88
C ALA A 286 -27.25 -15.06 -6.49
N GLU A 287 -26.18 -15.78 -6.11
CA GLU A 287 -25.49 -15.57 -4.83
C GLU A 287 -24.73 -14.24 -4.81
N SER A 288 -24.12 -13.88 -5.94
CA SER A 288 -23.45 -12.60 -6.13
C SER A 288 -24.42 -11.44 -6.01
N ASP A 289 -25.59 -11.51 -6.65
CA ASP A 289 -26.61 -10.47 -6.59
C ASP A 289 -27.12 -10.28 -5.17
N ALA A 290 -27.36 -11.37 -4.44
CA ALA A 290 -27.75 -11.31 -3.03
C ALA A 290 -26.63 -10.69 -2.16
N SER A 291 -25.36 -10.99 -2.45
CA SER A 291 -24.22 -10.36 -1.76
C SER A 291 -24.12 -8.87 -2.09
N ASP A 292 -24.32 -8.49 -3.34
CA ASP A 292 -24.22 -7.10 -3.78
C ASP A 292 -25.36 -6.25 -3.20
N GLN A 293 -26.56 -6.82 -3.02
CA GLN A 293 -27.65 -6.19 -2.25
C GLN A 293 -27.27 -5.92 -0.80
N ARG A 294 -26.61 -6.87 -0.12
CA ARG A 294 -26.11 -6.66 1.26
C ARG A 294 -25.03 -5.58 1.30
N VAL A 295 -24.12 -5.56 0.34
CA VAL A 295 -23.07 -4.53 0.23
C VAL A 295 -23.68 -3.15 0.01
N GLU A 296 -24.71 -3.03 -0.83
CA GLU A 296 -25.40 -1.75 -1.05
C GLU A 296 -26.12 -1.29 0.21
N LYS A 297 -26.78 -2.23 0.93
CA LYS A 297 -27.40 -1.92 2.22
C LYS A 297 -26.40 -1.42 3.26
N ILE A 298 -25.20 -2.02 3.32
CA ILE A 298 -24.11 -1.54 4.19
C ILE A 298 -23.77 -0.08 3.87
N ARG A 299 -23.64 0.27 2.58
CA ARG A 299 -23.32 1.64 2.16
C ARG A 299 -24.41 2.63 2.55
N GLU A 300 -25.66 2.30 2.24
CA GLU A 300 -26.81 3.15 2.59
C GLU A 300 -26.87 3.44 4.10
N LEU A 301 -26.66 2.42 4.93
CA LEU A 301 -26.66 2.59 6.38
C LEU A 301 -25.42 3.37 6.85
N TRP A 302 -24.26 3.11 6.26
CA TRP A 302 -23.03 3.81 6.59
C TRP A 302 -23.09 5.31 6.26
N ASP A 303 -23.70 5.67 5.13
CA ASP A 303 -23.89 7.06 4.73
C ASP A 303 -24.74 7.83 5.76
N VAL A 304 -25.77 7.17 6.32
CA VAL A 304 -26.59 7.78 7.38
C VAL A 304 -25.86 7.86 8.72
N ILE A 305 -25.11 6.81 9.10
CA ILE A 305 -24.37 6.80 10.37
C ILE A 305 -23.21 7.80 10.38
N SER A 306 -22.55 7.98 9.23
CA SER A 306 -21.42 8.90 9.09
C SER A 306 -21.87 10.37 9.07
N ASP A 307 -23.13 10.64 8.72
CA ASP A 307 -23.73 11.96 8.73
C ASP A 307 -24.37 12.27 10.10
N TRP A 308 -23.71 13.14 10.86
CA TRP A 308 -24.17 13.57 12.18
C TRP A 308 -25.46 14.40 12.12
N ASP A 309 -25.76 15.01 10.98
CA ASP A 309 -26.96 15.84 10.75
C ASP A 309 -28.06 15.07 9.98
N SER A 310 -27.90 13.75 9.83
CA SER A 310 -28.84 12.93 9.08
C SER A 310 -30.27 13.03 9.63
N SER A 311 -31.24 13.02 8.71
CA SER A 311 -32.67 13.01 9.03
C SER A 311 -33.36 11.87 8.28
N PRO A 312 -33.86 10.84 8.98
CA PRO A 312 -33.85 10.66 10.44
C PRO A 312 -32.43 10.42 11.01
N PRO A 313 -32.22 10.72 12.31
CA PRO A 313 -30.91 10.53 12.95
C PRO A 313 -30.52 9.06 13.00
N SER A 314 -29.22 8.81 12.98
CA SER A 314 -28.64 7.49 13.17
C SER A 314 -29.07 6.86 14.50
N THR A 315 -29.22 5.53 14.51
CA THR A 315 -29.65 4.78 15.70
C THR A 315 -28.71 3.61 15.98
N PRO A 316 -28.57 3.15 17.24
CA PRO A 316 -27.77 1.97 17.56
C PRO A 316 -28.21 0.71 16.78
N ALA A 317 -29.51 0.56 16.50
CA ALA A 317 -30.02 -0.55 15.72
C ALA A 317 -29.47 -0.58 14.28
N MET A 318 -29.18 0.58 13.68
CA MET A 318 -28.54 0.65 12.37
C MET A 318 -27.08 0.16 12.44
N ALA A 319 -26.37 0.47 13.51
CA ALA A 319 -25.01 -0.05 13.72
C ALA A 319 -25.02 -1.58 13.91
N ASP A 320 -25.98 -2.11 14.68
CA ASP A 320 -26.16 -3.56 14.83
C ASP A 320 -26.47 -4.24 13.48
N GLU A 321 -27.35 -3.64 12.66
CA GLU A 321 -27.67 -4.15 11.33
C GLU A 321 -26.43 -4.15 10.41
N ILE A 322 -25.62 -3.09 10.43
CA ILE A 322 -24.35 -3.04 9.70
C ILE A 322 -23.43 -4.19 10.15
N LEU A 323 -23.26 -4.40 11.45
CA LEU A 323 -22.40 -5.47 11.99
C LEU A 323 -22.85 -6.86 11.52
N GLU A 324 -24.16 -7.13 11.53
CA GLU A 324 -24.71 -8.39 11.03
C GLU A 324 -24.53 -8.54 9.51
N LEU A 325 -24.70 -7.46 8.74
CA LEU A 325 -24.45 -7.46 7.30
C LEU A 325 -22.97 -7.74 6.98
N PHE A 326 -22.04 -7.14 7.73
CA PHE A 326 -20.60 -7.37 7.57
C PHE A 326 -20.22 -8.84 7.83
N LYS A 327 -20.78 -9.46 8.89
CA LYS A 327 -20.64 -10.90 9.14
C LYS A 327 -21.20 -11.73 7.97
N ALA A 328 -22.39 -11.37 7.48
CA ALA A 328 -23.06 -12.08 6.39
C ALA A 328 -22.32 -12.00 5.04
N VAL A 329 -21.54 -10.94 4.79
CA VAL A 329 -20.66 -10.85 3.61
C VAL A 329 -19.23 -11.34 3.88
N SER A 330 -18.97 -11.94 5.06
CA SER A 330 -17.65 -12.41 5.50
C SER A 330 -16.56 -11.33 5.47
N CYS A 331 -16.94 -10.08 5.67
CA CYS A 331 -16.02 -8.94 5.67
C CYS A 331 -15.63 -8.61 7.12
N HIS A 332 -14.49 -9.14 7.55
CA HIS A 332 -14.04 -9.09 8.95
C HIS A 332 -13.17 -7.85 9.28
N SER A 333 -12.95 -6.96 8.32
CA SER A 333 -12.03 -5.80 8.45
C SER A 333 -12.61 -4.61 9.23
N PHE A 334 -13.75 -4.78 9.91
CA PHE A 334 -14.53 -3.71 10.56
C PHE A 334 -13.73 -2.86 11.56
N PHE A 335 -12.55 -3.32 12.01
CA PHE A 335 -11.79 -2.72 13.11
C PHE A 335 -10.44 -2.08 12.73
N LEU A 336 -10.01 -2.12 11.47
CA LEU A 336 -8.66 -1.65 11.11
C LEU A 336 -8.63 -0.47 10.13
N SER A 337 -9.67 -0.23 9.33
CA SER A 337 -9.60 0.72 8.21
C SER A 337 -10.48 1.96 8.29
N ASP A 338 -11.54 2.00 9.09
CA ASP A 338 -12.58 3.03 8.93
C ASP A 338 -12.98 3.75 10.23
N ILE A 339 -12.09 4.64 10.68
CA ILE A 339 -12.56 5.91 11.24
C ILE A 339 -12.25 6.94 10.15
N PRO A 340 -13.27 7.47 9.43
CA PRO A 340 -13.04 8.63 8.58
C PRO A 340 -12.67 9.78 9.52
N SER A 341 -11.37 10.07 9.65
CA SER A 341 -10.93 11.32 10.23
C SER A 341 -11.36 12.41 9.25
N THR A 342 -12.41 13.13 9.60
CA THR A 342 -12.79 14.42 9.04
C THR A 342 -11.71 15.45 9.33
N LEU A 343 -10.52 15.29 8.73
CA LEU A 343 -9.41 16.23 8.84
C LEU A 343 -8.57 16.13 7.55
N SER A 344 -8.70 17.16 6.71
CA SER A 344 -7.75 17.67 5.70
C SER A 344 -7.02 16.64 4.82
N LEU A 345 -7.15 16.78 3.50
CA LEU A 345 -6.49 16.06 2.39
C LEU A 345 -4.96 15.89 2.53
N THR A 346 -4.51 15.12 3.51
CA THR A 346 -3.12 14.69 3.64
C THR A 346 -3.09 13.25 3.17
N THR A 347 -2.72 13.05 1.90
CA THR A 347 -2.51 11.69 1.41
C THR A 347 -1.17 11.23 1.96
N TYR A 348 -1.22 10.24 2.86
CA TYR A 348 -0.01 9.55 3.27
C TYR A 348 0.21 8.36 2.35
N ILE A 349 1.38 8.29 1.72
CA ILE A 349 1.73 7.23 0.78
C ILE A 349 2.95 6.50 1.34
N TYR A 350 2.78 5.21 1.61
CA TYR A 350 3.80 4.34 2.21
C TYR A 350 4.12 3.19 1.26
N ILE A 351 5.37 2.96 0.87
CA ILE A 351 5.72 1.70 0.18
C ILE A 351 6.25 0.72 1.19
N TYR A 352 5.52 -0.37 1.38
CA TYR A 352 5.93 -1.51 2.20
C TYR A 352 6.75 -2.50 1.38
N ILE A 353 7.60 -3.29 2.06
CA ILE A 353 8.33 -4.40 1.45
C ILE A 353 7.84 -5.70 2.06
#